data_AF-A0A0F5JWZ8-F1
#
_entry.id   AF-A0A0F5JWZ8-F1
#
_cell.length_a   1.000
_cell.length_b   1.000
_cell.length_c   1.000
_cell.angle_alpha   90.00
_cell.angle_beta   90.00
_cell.angle_gamma   90.00
#
_symmetry.space_group_name_H-M   'P 1'
#
loop_
_entity.id
_entity.type
_entity.pdbx_description
1 polymer ?
#
loop_
_entity_poly.entity_id
_entity_poly.type
_entity_poly.pdbx_seq_one_letter_code
_entity_poly.pdbx_strand_id
1 'polypeptide(L)'
;MNPSSSSPLQSFPAVCNAQTRIMIFGSLPGVMSLSAAQYYAHPRNQFWDLLGDVIGSPLRPLPYDERLATVLAHGVGLWDVIAEAQRDGSLDSAIRNHMSNDLHALLASLPLLHTIGFNGGTAAKIGEKALGEWARRYRILRLPSSSPAYAGMRYADKLAAWSALWVLPGGV
;
A
#
# COMPACT_ATOMS: atom_id res chain seq x y z
N MET A 1 36.01 8.77 -14.13
CA MET A 1 35.22 8.67 -12.88
C MET A 1 33.85 9.24 -13.17
N ASN A 2 32.81 8.42 -13.31
CA ASN A 2 31.44 8.90 -13.43
C ASN A 2 30.76 8.76 -12.07
N PRO A 3 30.40 9.86 -11.38
CA PRO A 3 29.50 9.78 -10.25
C PRO A 3 28.06 9.80 -10.77
N SER A 4 27.58 8.67 -11.30
CA SER A 4 26.14 8.48 -11.52
C SER A 4 25.50 7.94 -10.25
N SER A 5 25.63 8.66 -9.13
CA SER A 5 24.95 8.34 -7.88
C SER A 5 23.49 8.79 -7.99
N SER A 6 22.64 7.93 -8.52
CA SER A 6 21.18 8.07 -8.40
C SER A 6 20.80 7.96 -6.92
N SER A 7 20.14 8.97 -6.37
CA SER A 7 19.59 8.89 -5.01
C SER A 7 18.62 7.71 -4.89
N PRO A 8 18.67 6.95 -3.78
CA PRO A 8 17.74 5.86 -3.57
C PRO A 8 16.29 6.35 -3.50
N LEU A 9 15.36 5.56 -4.05
CA LEU A 9 13.93 5.79 -3.89
C LEU A 9 13.53 5.32 -2.50
N GLN A 10 12.97 6.21 -1.67
CA GLN A 10 12.56 5.89 -0.31
C GLN A 10 11.03 5.90 -0.17
N SER A 11 10.49 4.96 0.59
CA SER A 11 9.08 4.95 0.97
C SER A 11 8.75 6.07 1.95
N PHE A 12 7.46 6.38 2.08
CA PHE A 12 6.98 7.33 3.09
C PHE A 12 6.83 6.67 4.46
N PRO A 13 6.69 7.46 5.54
CA PRO A 13 6.27 6.94 6.83
C PRO A 13 4.92 6.22 6.76
N ALA A 14 4.72 5.24 7.64
CA ALA A 14 3.43 4.58 7.80
C ALA A 14 2.37 5.60 8.25
N VAL A 15 1.20 5.55 7.63
CA VAL A 15 0.02 6.32 8.05
C VAL A 15 -0.90 5.36 8.78
N CYS A 16 -0.85 5.35 10.10
CA CYS A 16 -1.68 4.50 10.97
C CYS A 16 -1.77 5.09 12.37
N ASN A 17 -2.71 4.60 13.18
CA ASN A 17 -2.84 4.93 14.60
C ASN A 17 -3.33 3.70 15.39
N ALA A 18 -3.51 3.84 16.71
CA ALA A 18 -3.94 2.73 17.56
C ALA A 18 -5.34 2.17 17.19
N GLN A 19 -6.13 2.92 16.42
CA GLN A 19 -7.46 2.52 15.94
C GLN A 19 -7.42 1.81 14.58
N THR A 20 -6.23 1.64 13.98
CA THR A 20 -6.07 0.94 12.70
C THR A 20 -6.41 -0.54 12.85
N ARG A 21 -7.38 -0.97 12.04
CA ARG A 21 -7.94 -2.32 11.93
C ARG A 21 -7.54 -3.04 10.64
N ILE A 22 -7.24 -2.26 9.60
CA ILE A 22 -6.84 -2.72 8.28
C ILE A 22 -5.57 -1.97 7.85
N MET A 23 -4.52 -2.69 7.49
CA MET A 23 -3.33 -2.11 6.86
C MET A 23 -3.31 -2.42 5.37
N ILE A 24 -3.10 -1.41 4.52
CA ILE A 24 -2.89 -1.59 3.09
C ILE A 24 -1.43 -1.29 2.76
N PHE A 25 -0.74 -2.29 2.24
CA PHE A 25 0.65 -2.17 1.81
C PHE A 25 0.77 -2.07 0.29
N GLY A 26 1.37 -0.98 -0.18
CA GLY A 26 1.92 -0.87 -1.53
C GLY A 26 3.27 -1.57 -1.64
N SER A 27 3.82 -1.61 -2.86
CA SER A 27 5.16 -2.14 -3.08
C SER A 27 6.24 -1.10 -2.76
N LEU A 28 6.25 -0.02 -3.52
CA LEU A 28 7.13 1.15 -3.39
C LEU A 28 6.42 2.32 -4.08
N PRO A 29 6.49 3.55 -3.54
CA PRO A 29 5.89 4.70 -4.20
C PRO A 29 6.47 4.93 -5.60
N GLY A 30 5.59 5.25 -6.54
CA GLY A 30 6.01 5.65 -7.89
C GLY A 30 6.64 7.06 -7.90
N VAL A 31 7.29 7.42 -9.01
CA VAL A 31 7.97 8.72 -9.17
C VAL A 31 7.08 9.91 -8.86
N MET A 32 5.84 9.90 -9.35
CA MET A 32 4.89 10.99 -9.08
C MET A 32 4.51 11.07 -7.60
N SER A 33 4.35 9.92 -6.94
CA SER A 33 4.13 9.88 -5.50
C SER A 33 5.28 10.52 -4.75
N LEU A 34 6.51 10.09 -5.05
CA LEU A 34 7.73 10.62 -4.44
C LEU A 34 7.88 12.12 -4.66
N SER A 35 7.69 12.57 -5.90
CA SER A 35 7.79 14.00 -6.25
C SER A 35 6.72 14.85 -5.56
N ALA A 36 5.54 14.30 -5.31
CA ALA A 36 4.45 15.01 -4.62
C ALA A 36 4.48 14.84 -3.10
N ALA A 37 5.38 13.99 -2.56
CA ALA A 37 5.36 13.52 -1.18
C ALA A 37 4.00 12.94 -0.75
N GLN A 38 3.32 12.23 -1.66
CA GLN A 38 1.96 11.74 -1.46
C GLN A 38 1.80 10.28 -1.90
N TYR A 39 1.18 9.47 -1.04
CA TYR A 39 0.72 8.14 -1.45
C TYR A 39 -0.23 8.22 -2.64
N TYR A 40 0.01 7.37 -3.64
CA TYR A 40 -0.85 7.22 -4.82
C TYR A 40 -1.18 8.52 -5.58
N ALA A 41 -0.25 9.48 -5.64
CA ALA A 41 -0.42 10.80 -6.25
C ALA A 41 -0.67 10.80 -7.77
N HIS A 42 -0.31 9.72 -8.47
CA HIS A 42 -0.47 9.66 -9.92
C HIS A 42 -1.98 9.79 -10.29
N PRO A 43 -2.41 10.74 -11.14
CA PRO A 43 -3.84 11.03 -11.38
C PRO A 43 -4.67 9.83 -11.86
N ARG A 44 -4.07 8.96 -12.68
CA ARG A 44 -4.69 7.70 -13.14
C ARG A 44 -4.61 6.54 -12.15
N ASN A 45 -4.05 6.73 -10.96
CA ASN A 45 -4.05 5.70 -9.92
C ASN A 45 -5.45 5.62 -9.29
N GLN A 46 -6.02 4.43 -9.29
CA GLN A 46 -7.40 4.19 -8.86
C GLN A 46 -7.51 3.98 -7.34
N PHE A 47 -6.43 4.11 -6.57
CA PHE A 47 -6.41 3.81 -5.13
C PHE A 47 -7.48 4.57 -4.36
N TRP A 48 -7.52 5.90 -4.53
CA TRP A 48 -8.45 6.76 -3.80
C TRP A 48 -9.91 6.54 -4.22
N ASP A 49 -10.16 6.13 -5.46
CA ASP A 49 -11.51 5.73 -5.91
C ASP A 49 -11.91 4.40 -5.27
N LEU A 50 -11.06 3.38 -5.42
CA LEU A 50 -11.32 2.03 -4.91
C LEU A 50 -11.54 2.02 -3.40
N LEU A 51 -10.63 2.64 -2.66
CA LEU A 51 -10.76 2.70 -1.21
C LEU A 51 -11.98 3.53 -0.79
N GLY A 52 -12.26 4.63 -1.49
CA GLY A 52 -13.40 5.48 -1.21
C GLY A 52 -14.73 4.76 -1.36
N ASP A 53 -14.88 3.98 -2.44
CA ASP A 53 -16.05 3.14 -2.67
C ASP A 53 -16.18 2.03 -1.61
N VAL A 54 -15.06 1.43 -1.20
CA VAL A 54 -15.06 0.37 -0.16
C VAL A 54 -15.49 0.88 1.20
N ILE A 55 -15.02 2.07 1.62
CA ILE A 55 -15.36 2.64 2.93
C ILE A 55 -16.62 3.52 2.88
N GLY A 56 -17.24 3.68 1.71
CA GLY A 56 -18.43 4.52 1.53
C GLY A 56 -18.18 6.03 1.70
N SER A 57 -16.94 6.50 1.50
CA SER A 57 -16.58 7.93 1.61
C SER A 57 -15.73 8.37 0.40
N PRO A 58 -16.14 9.41 -0.36
CA PRO A 58 -15.41 9.82 -1.55
C PRO A 58 -14.05 10.46 -1.17
N LEU A 59 -12.94 9.75 -1.41
CA LEU A 59 -11.60 10.23 -1.06
C LEU A 59 -10.95 11.08 -2.16
N ARG A 60 -11.12 10.72 -3.44
CA ARG A 60 -10.47 11.45 -4.55
C ARG A 60 -10.72 12.97 -4.55
N PRO A 61 -11.92 13.50 -4.30
CA PRO A 61 -12.13 14.96 -4.34
C PRO A 61 -11.48 15.70 -3.16
N LEU A 62 -11.14 15.01 -2.06
CA LEU A 62 -10.56 15.63 -0.88
C LEU A 62 -9.09 16.05 -1.11
N PRO A 63 -8.61 17.11 -0.44
CA PRO A 63 -7.18 17.37 -0.26
C PRO A 63 -6.46 16.19 0.39
N TYR A 64 -5.16 16.04 0.14
CA TYR A 64 -4.40 14.86 0.56
C TYR A 64 -4.46 14.60 2.08
N ASP A 65 -4.28 15.64 2.89
CA ASP A 65 -4.32 15.50 4.35
C ASP A 65 -5.70 15.07 4.85
N GLU A 66 -6.77 15.57 4.22
CA GLU A 66 -8.14 15.15 4.49
C GLU A 66 -8.41 13.71 4.05
N ARG A 67 -7.79 13.24 2.96
CA ARG A 67 -7.83 11.81 2.58
C ARG A 67 -7.22 10.95 3.67
N LEU A 68 -6.03 11.30 4.16
CA LEU A 68 -5.36 10.53 5.21
C LEU A 68 -6.18 10.53 6.51
N ALA A 69 -6.71 11.69 6.91
CA ALA A 69 -7.58 11.79 8.08
C ALA A 69 -8.83 10.92 7.94
N THR A 70 -9.49 10.93 6.77
CA THR A 70 -10.68 10.13 6.50
C THR A 70 -10.35 8.63 6.52
N VAL A 71 -9.23 8.22 5.92
CA VAL A 71 -8.75 6.83 5.92
C VAL A 71 -8.48 6.35 7.35
N LEU A 72 -7.82 7.16 8.17
CA LEU A 72 -7.56 6.86 9.58
C LEU A 72 -8.84 6.82 10.42
N ALA A 73 -9.81 7.70 10.17
CA ALA A 73 -11.10 7.72 10.86
C ALA A 73 -11.90 6.42 10.62
N HIS A 74 -11.73 5.80 9.44
CA HIS A 74 -12.28 4.49 9.13
C HIS A 74 -11.43 3.34 9.72
N GLY A 75 -10.29 3.61 10.34
CA GLY A 75 -9.39 2.58 10.89
C GLY A 75 -8.60 1.86 9.80
N VAL A 76 -8.38 2.50 8.66
CA VAL A 76 -7.49 2.02 7.61
C VAL A 76 -6.13 2.73 7.75
N GLY A 77 -5.04 1.99 7.59
CA GLY A 77 -3.69 2.53 7.54
C GLY A 77 -2.98 2.17 6.24
N LEU A 78 -1.97 2.97 5.87
CA LEU A 78 -1.24 2.88 4.61
C LEU A 78 0.26 2.78 4.88
N TRP A 79 0.95 1.89 4.16
CA TRP A 79 2.41 1.92 4.07
C TRP A 79 2.89 1.18 2.81
N ASP A 80 4.20 0.97 2.69
CA ASP A 80 4.81 0.17 1.63
C ASP A 80 5.69 -0.94 2.24
N VAL A 81 5.82 -2.06 1.53
CA VAL A 81 6.68 -3.17 1.99
C VAL A 81 8.17 -2.93 1.73
N ILE A 82 8.53 -2.12 0.74
CA ILE A 82 9.91 -1.73 0.44
C ILE A 82 10.19 -0.38 1.08
N ALA A 83 11.17 -0.32 1.97
CA ALA A 83 11.67 0.91 2.59
C ALA A 83 12.46 1.76 1.60
N GLU A 84 13.35 1.11 0.84
CA GLU A 84 14.27 1.76 -0.08
C GLU A 84 14.54 0.85 -1.28
N ALA A 85 14.66 1.43 -2.48
CA ALA A 85 15.19 0.76 -3.67
C ALA A 85 16.11 1.67 -4.48
N GLN A 86 17.22 1.11 -4.97
CA GLN A 86 18.07 1.79 -5.95
C GLN A 86 17.50 1.66 -7.36
N ARG A 87 17.53 2.75 -8.12
CA ARG A 87 17.24 2.76 -9.56
C ARG A 87 18.56 2.80 -10.30
N ASP A 88 19.03 1.64 -10.76
CA ASP A 88 20.23 1.61 -11.59
C ASP A 88 19.94 2.20 -12.97
N GLY A 89 20.83 3.10 -13.41
CA GLY A 89 20.74 3.75 -14.70
C GLY A 89 21.12 2.80 -15.84
N SER A 90 20.22 2.67 -16.81
CA SER A 90 20.47 2.16 -18.17
C SER A 90 21.06 0.73 -18.26
N LEU A 91 20.34 -0.28 -17.79
CA LEU A 91 20.05 -1.53 -18.50
C LEU A 91 19.19 -2.43 -17.61
N ASP A 92 18.33 -3.20 -18.27
CA ASP A 92 17.26 -4.02 -17.72
C ASP A 92 17.66 -4.93 -16.55
N SER A 93 16.69 -5.19 -15.66
CA SER A 93 16.65 -6.24 -14.63
C SER A 93 17.53 -6.08 -13.38
N ALA A 94 16.99 -5.39 -12.37
CA ALA A 94 16.51 -6.04 -11.13
C ALA A 94 16.47 -5.06 -9.95
N ILE A 95 15.33 -5.01 -9.27
CA ILE A 95 15.25 -4.52 -7.89
C ILE A 95 16.00 -5.55 -7.02
N ARG A 96 17.34 -5.53 -7.02
CA ARG A 96 18.20 -6.48 -6.28
C ARG A 96 18.61 -5.97 -4.89
N ASN A 97 18.57 -4.66 -4.68
CA ASN A 97 18.94 -4.01 -3.42
C ASN A 97 17.74 -3.26 -2.84
N HIS A 98 16.68 -3.98 -2.50
CA HIS A 98 15.57 -3.38 -1.75
C HIS A 98 15.73 -3.67 -0.25
N MET A 99 15.72 -2.62 0.57
CA MET A 99 15.54 -2.78 2.01
C MET A 99 14.05 -2.86 2.28
N SER A 100 13.60 -3.91 2.97
CA SER A 100 12.20 -4.03 3.36
C SER A 100 11.93 -3.21 4.62
N ASN A 101 10.72 -2.64 4.72
CA ASN A 101 10.26 -2.02 5.96
C ASN A 101 10.09 -3.09 7.05
N ASP A 102 10.29 -2.70 8.32
CA ASP A 102 10.05 -3.58 9.47
C ASP A 102 8.55 -3.69 9.73
N LEU A 103 7.91 -4.59 8.99
CA LEU A 103 6.49 -4.88 9.15
C LEU A 103 6.20 -5.42 10.55
N HIS A 104 7.08 -6.22 11.16
CA HIS A 104 6.82 -6.81 12.47
C HIS A 104 6.72 -5.74 13.55
N ALA A 105 7.65 -4.78 13.58
CA ALA A 105 7.63 -3.67 14.53
C ALA A 105 6.35 -2.83 14.39
N LEU A 106 5.95 -2.49 13.16
CA LEU A 106 4.73 -1.73 12.93
C LEU A 106 3.49 -2.52 13.39
N LEU A 107 3.34 -3.76 12.93
CA LEU A 107 2.13 -4.55 13.18
C LEU A 107 1.98 -4.89 14.68
N ALA A 108 3.09 -5.05 15.41
CA ALA A 108 3.07 -5.21 16.86
C ALA A 108 2.52 -3.98 17.61
N SER A 109 2.65 -2.78 17.02
CA SER A 109 2.15 -1.52 17.61
C SER A 109 0.65 -1.28 17.39
N LEU A 110 -0.02 -2.10 16.56
CA LEU A 110 -1.40 -1.91 16.13
C LEU A 110 -2.33 -2.96 16.78
N PRO A 111 -2.88 -2.70 17.98
CA PRO A 111 -3.58 -3.72 18.76
C PRO A 111 -4.93 -4.16 18.16
N LEU A 112 -5.55 -3.33 17.32
CA LEU A 112 -6.83 -3.63 16.68
C LEU A 112 -6.68 -4.22 15.27
N LEU A 113 -5.44 -4.37 14.79
CA LEU A 113 -5.19 -4.82 13.43
C LEU A 113 -5.58 -6.29 13.26
N HIS A 114 -6.48 -6.55 12.31
CA HIS A 114 -6.92 -7.89 11.97
C HIS A 114 -6.79 -8.23 10.48
N THR A 115 -6.63 -7.24 9.61
CA THR A 115 -6.58 -7.46 8.16
C THR A 115 -5.44 -6.71 7.49
N ILE A 116 -4.76 -7.39 6.56
CA ILE A 116 -3.68 -6.83 5.76
C ILE A 116 -4.03 -7.00 4.29
N GLY A 117 -4.10 -5.90 3.54
CA GLY A 117 -4.26 -5.89 2.09
C GLY A 117 -2.95 -5.55 1.40
N PHE A 118 -2.47 -6.41 0.51
CA PHE A 118 -1.33 -6.12 -0.34
C PHE A 118 -1.81 -5.61 -1.71
N ASN A 119 -1.51 -4.35 -2.03
CA ASN A 119 -1.89 -3.70 -3.29
C ASN A 119 -0.93 -4.12 -4.43
N GLY A 120 -1.25 -5.24 -5.08
CA GLY A 120 -0.51 -5.80 -6.21
C GLY A 120 0.42 -6.96 -5.86
N GLY A 121 0.78 -7.75 -6.88
CA GLY A 121 1.55 -8.99 -6.72
C GLY A 121 2.95 -8.80 -6.12
N THR A 122 3.63 -7.70 -6.44
CA THR A 122 4.95 -7.39 -5.86
C THR A 122 4.85 -7.13 -4.37
N ALA A 123 3.86 -6.34 -3.94
CA ALA A 123 3.61 -6.06 -2.53
C ALA A 123 3.29 -7.35 -1.76
N ALA A 124 2.43 -8.21 -2.33
CA ALA A 124 2.07 -9.49 -1.73
C ALA A 124 3.27 -10.42 -1.58
N LYS A 125 4.06 -10.60 -2.64
CA LYS A 125 5.23 -11.48 -2.62
C LYS A 125 6.27 -11.07 -1.58
N ILE A 126 6.60 -9.78 -1.52
CA ILE A 126 7.62 -9.26 -0.59
C ILE A 126 7.07 -9.23 0.83
N GLY A 127 5.85 -8.71 1.00
CA GLY A 127 5.20 -8.58 2.29
C GLY A 127 4.95 -9.92 2.98
N GLU A 128 4.38 -10.90 2.29
CA GLU A 128 4.14 -12.22 2.90
C GLU A 128 5.46 -12.93 3.27
N LYS A 129 6.50 -12.79 2.44
CA LYS A 129 7.83 -13.29 2.78
C LYS A 129 8.38 -12.62 4.04
N ALA A 130 8.22 -11.30 4.18
CA ALA A 130 8.66 -10.55 5.35
C ALA A 130 7.85 -10.90 6.61
N LEU A 131 6.53 -11.13 6.47
CA LEU A 131 5.68 -11.53 7.58
C LEU A 131 5.98 -12.94 8.07
N GLY A 132 6.28 -13.88 7.17
CA GLY A 132 6.48 -15.28 7.53
C GLY A 132 5.31 -15.84 8.33
N GLU A 133 5.59 -16.50 9.45
CA GLU A 133 4.56 -17.10 10.32
C GLU A 133 3.59 -16.07 10.93
N TRP A 134 3.96 -14.78 11.04
CA TRP A 134 3.06 -13.73 11.53
C TRP A 134 1.86 -13.54 10.61
N ALA A 135 1.96 -13.88 9.32
CA ALA A 135 0.85 -13.78 8.38
C ALA A 135 -0.38 -14.56 8.87
N ARG A 136 -0.20 -15.65 9.65
CA ARG A 136 -1.29 -16.46 10.21
C ARG A 136 -2.11 -15.73 11.29
N ARG A 137 -1.58 -14.65 11.86
CA ARG A 137 -2.28 -13.82 12.86
C ARG A 137 -3.30 -12.86 12.23
N TYR A 138 -3.22 -12.66 10.91
CA TYR A 138 -4.00 -11.66 10.21
C TYR A 138 -4.76 -12.31 9.04
N ARG A 139 -5.87 -11.70 8.68
CA ARG A 139 -6.52 -11.98 7.40
C ARG A 139 -5.75 -11.29 6.29
N ILE A 140 -5.05 -12.06 5.46
CA ILE A 140 -4.27 -11.55 4.33
C ILE A 140 -5.11 -11.52 3.06
N LEU A 141 -5.14 -10.38 2.38
CA LEU A 141 -5.78 -10.18 1.08
C LEU A 141 -4.74 -9.74 0.05
N ARG A 142 -4.66 -10.46 -1.07
CA ARG A 142 -3.88 -10.04 -2.24
C ARG A 142 -4.78 -9.24 -3.18
N LEU A 143 -4.65 -7.92 -3.15
CA LEU A 143 -5.51 -7.03 -3.92
C LEU A 143 -4.95 -6.82 -5.34
N PRO A 144 -5.82 -6.67 -6.36
CA PRO A 144 -5.37 -6.24 -7.67
C PRO A 144 -4.79 -4.82 -7.58
N SER A 145 -3.74 -4.56 -8.35
CA SER A 145 -3.03 -3.28 -8.25
C SER A 145 -3.92 -2.11 -8.68
N SER A 146 -3.89 -1.04 -7.87
CA SER A 146 -4.56 0.23 -8.18
C SER A 146 -3.79 1.09 -9.22
N SER A 147 -2.56 0.69 -9.57
CA SER A 147 -1.71 1.40 -10.52
C SER A 147 -2.30 1.37 -11.94
N PRO A 148 -2.11 2.45 -12.73
CA PRO A 148 -2.47 2.45 -14.15
C PRO A 148 -1.73 1.39 -14.97
N ALA A 149 -0.60 0.86 -14.49
CA ALA A 149 0.11 -0.23 -15.15
C ALA A 149 -0.69 -1.55 -15.14
N TYR A 150 -1.65 -1.70 -14.24
CA TYR A 150 -2.54 -2.86 -14.16
C TYR A 150 -3.91 -2.55 -14.79
N ALA A 151 -3.89 -2.13 -16.06
CA ALA A 151 -5.08 -1.70 -16.81
C ALA A 151 -5.92 -2.86 -17.39
N GLY A 152 -5.40 -4.09 -17.39
CA GLY A 152 -6.10 -5.26 -17.95
C GLY A 152 -7.32 -5.74 -17.17
N MET A 153 -7.50 -5.28 -15.92
CA MET A 153 -8.65 -5.62 -15.08
C MET A 153 -9.61 -4.43 -14.98
N ARG A 154 -10.91 -4.68 -15.18
CA ARG A 154 -11.94 -3.63 -15.11
C ARG A 154 -12.07 -3.11 -13.68
N TYR A 155 -12.47 -1.85 -13.56
CA TYR A 155 -12.64 -1.20 -12.26
C TYR A 155 -13.59 -1.98 -11.34
N ALA A 156 -14.75 -2.42 -11.85
CA ALA A 156 -15.73 -3.18 -11.08
C ALA A 156 -15.15 -4.49 -10.51
N ASP A 157 -14.32 -5.20 -11.29
CA ASP A 157 -13.68 -6.44 -10.84
C ASP A 157 -12.63 -6.15 -9.76
N LYS A 158 -11.89 -5.04 -9.88
CA LYS A 158 -11.01 -4.56 -8.82
C LYS A 158 -11.80 -4.23 -7.57
N LEU A 159 -12.87 -3.45 -7.69
CA LEU A 159 -13.70 -3.03 -6.57
C LEU A 159 -14.30 -4.22 -5.83
N ALA A 160 -14.75 -5.25 -6.54
CA ALA A 160 -15.22 -6.49 -5.92
C ALA A 160 -14.15 -7.15 -5.03
N ALA A 161 -12.90 -7.23 -5.52
CA ALA A 161 -11.78 -7.76 -4.73
C ALA A 161 -11.40 -6.86 -3.54
N TRP A 162 -11.43 -5.54 -3.74
CA TRP A 162 -11.14 -4.55 -2.70
C TRP A 162 -12.22 -4.50 -1.61
N SER A 163 -13.48 -4.75 -1.96
CA SER A 163 -14.60 -4.81 -1.01
C SER A 163 -14.42 -5.91 0.04
N ALA A 164 -13.63 -6.93 -0.27
CA ALA A 164 -13.27 -7.95 0.70
C ALA A 164 -12.55 -7.36 1.94
N LEU A 165 -11.88 -6.20 1.84
CA LEU A 165 -11.25 -5.54 2.98
C LEU A 165 -12.24 -5.29 4.12
N TRP A 166 -13.50 -4.95 3.80
CA TRP A 166 -14.49 -4.48 4.75
C TRP A 166 -15.43 -5.56 5.31
N VAL A 167 -15.09 -6.84 5.13
CA VAL A 167 -15.83 -7.93 5.75
C VAL A 167 -15.49 -7.98 7.23
N LEU A 168 -16.42 -7.52 8.08
CA LEU A 168 -16.29 -7.66 9.52
C LEU A 168 -16.17 -9.15 9.88
N PRO A 169 -15.19 -9.55 10.70
CA PRO A 169 -15.21 -10.86 11.33
C PRO A 169 -16.39 -10.89 12.32
N GLY A 170 -17.53 -11.43 11.89
CA GLY A 170 -18.70 -11.62 12.77
C GLY A 170 -20.07 -11.17 12.24
N GLY A 171 -20.28 -11.08 10.92
CA GLY A 171 -21.64 -11.08 10.39
C GLY A 171 -22.27 -12.47 10.59
N VAL A 172 -23.10 -12.61 11.62
CA VAL A 172 -24.09 -13.70 11.74
C VAL A 172 -25.08 -13.67 10.60
#